data_AF-A0A3D5SMN1-F1
#
_entry.id   AF-A0A3D5SMN1-F1
#
_cell.length_a   1.000
_cell.length_b   1.000
_cell.length_c   1.000
_cell.angle_alpha   90.00
_cell.angle_beta   90.00
_cell.angle_gamma   90.00
#
_symmetry.space_group_name_H-M   'P 1'
#
loop_
_entity.id
_entity.type
_entity.pdbx_description
1 polymer ?
#
loop_
_entity_poly.entity_id
_entity_poly.type
_entity_poly.pdbx_seq_one_letter_code
_entity_poly.pdbx_strand_id
1 'polypeptide(L)'
;TYITMLREPVARLLSSYHFIFRRPLHPLHRKLKTGRLSVEDLIRMTPHRQNLQCRFISGIGAGGICDERVLDVAKENLTRSFRVVGLCERFQESLLLMMASFGWEVPFYENRKVAKIRPSVQPGVIDAIREHNRLDLELYEFAKKLFEENLRKNADVIRDGLAALQATPKPASFNKFCRSTEGAGRFLLSKVASAL
;
A
#
# COMPACT_ATOMS: atom_id res chain seq x y z
N THR A 1 -10.22 14.37 6.52
CA THR A 1 -9.88 13.85 5.19
C THR A 1 -8.87 12.73 5.31
N TYR A 2 -9.11 11.56 4.71
CA TYR A 2 -8.24 10.38 4.84
C TYR A 2 -7.48 10.04 3.54
N ILE A 3 -6.39 9.27 3.68
CA ILE A 3 -5.68 8.62 2.58
C ILE A 3 -5.58 7.12 2.84
N THR A 4 -5.57 6.31 1.80
CA THR A 4 -5.30 4.87 1.91
C THR A 4 -4.50 4.35 0.73
N MET A 5 -3.84 3.21 0.94
CA MET A 5 -3.11 2.46 -0.06
C MET A 5 -3.62 1.03 -0.06
N LEU A 6 -4.19 0.59 -1.18
CA LEU A 6 -4.61 -0.79 -1.38
C LEU A 6 -3.57 -1.55 -2.20
N ARG A 7 -3.64 -2.88 -2.13
CA ARG A 7 -2.76 -3.79 -2.85
C ARG A 7 -3.58 -4.94 -3.42
N GLU A 8 -3.14 -5.48 -4.54
CA GLU A 8 -3.78 -6.65 -5.14
C GLU A 8 -3.85 -7.77 -4.06
N PRO A 9 -5.05 -8.32 -3.77
CA PRO A 9 -5.26 -9.18 -2.62
C PRO A 9 -4.37 -10.43 -2.55
N VAL A 10 -4.08 -11.06 -3.69
CA VAL A 10 -3.20 -12.22 -3.74
C VAL A 10 -1.77 -11.83 -3.38
N ALA A 11 -1.24 -10.78 -4.01
CA ALA A 11 0.08 -10.23 -3.74
C ALA A 11 0.21 -9.74 -2.28
N ARG A 12 -0.86 -9.18 -1.71
CA ARG A 12 -0.92 -8.74 -0.31
C ARG A 12 -0.79 -9.91 0.66
N LEU A 13 -1.53 -11.00 0.43
CA LEU A 13 -1.48 -12.18 1.30
C LEU A 13 -0.11 -12.85 1.21
N LEU A 14 0.42 -13.06 0.00
CA LEU A 14 1.75 -13.63 -0.20
C LEU A 14 2.84 -12.78 0.46
N SER A 15 2.75 -11.45 0.35
CA SER A 15 3.67 -10.55 1.04
C SER A 15 3.58 -10.69 2.56
N SER A 16 2.38 -10.90 3.10
CA SER A 16 2.16 -11.11 4.53
C SER A 16 2.76 -12.44 5.00
N TYR A 17 2.57 -13.51 4.24
CA TYR A 17 3.18 -14.82 4.51
C TYR A 17 4.71 -14.72 4.60
N HIS A 18 5.35 -14.12 3.59
CA HIS A 18 6.81 -13.94 3.57
C HIS A 18 7.32 -13.01 4.67
N PHE A 19 6.55 -11.99 5.03
CA PHE A 19 6.88 -11.12 6.14
C PHE A 19 6.95 -11.90 7.46
N ILE A 20 5.94 -12.73 7.75
CA ILE A 20 5.93 -13.59 8.95
C ILE A 20 7.10 -14.56 8.90
N PHE A 21 7.33 -15.19 7.76
CA PHE A 21 8.42 -16.14 7.57
C PHE A 21 9.81 -15.54 7.85
N ARG A 22 10.01 -14.23 7.59
CA ARG A 22 11.30 -13.55 7.77
C ARG A 22 11.47 -12.85 9.13
N ARG A 23 10.44 -12.83 9.98
CA ARG A 23 10.44 -12.04 11.23
C ARG A 23 10.42 -12.94 12.46
N PRO A 24 11.56 -13.24 13.09
CA PRO A 24 11.65 -14.14 14.25
C PRO A 24 10.72 -13.79 15.41
N LEU A 25 10.49 -12.49 15.63
CA LEU A 25 9.63 -11.98 16.71
C LEU A 25 8.13 -12.03 16.38
N HIS A 26 7.73 -12.36 15.15
CA HIS A 26 6.32 -12.48 14.83
C HIS A 26 5.72 -13.72 15.53
N PRO A 27 4.54 -13.62 16.18
CA PRO A 27 3.96 -14.74 16.95
C PRO A 27 3.83 -16.05 16.16
N LEU A 28 3.50 -15.95 14.87
CA LEU A 28 3.37 -17.09 13.96
C LEU A 28 4.69 -17.56 13.31
N HIS A 29 5.81 -16.88 13.51
CA HIS A 29 7.07 -17.20 12.83
C HIS A 29 7.56 -18.62 13.12
N ARG A 30 7.64 -18.99 14.41
CA ARG A 30 8.10 -20.32 14.82
C ARG A 30 7.19 -21.41 14.26
N LYS A 31 5.87 -21.20 14.28
CA LYS A 31 4.90 -22.13 13.71
C LYS A 31 5.09 -22.30 12.20
N LEU A 32 5.20 -21.21 11.43
CA LEU A 32 5.43 -21.28 9.99
C LEU A 32 6.75 -21.98 9.64
N LYS A 33 7.85 -21.60 10.31
CA LYS A 33 9.20 -22.07 9.95
C LYS A 33 9.45 -23.52 10.40
N THR A 34 9.12 -23.87 11.64
CA THR A 34 9.33 -25.23 12.16
C THR A 34 8.31 -26.21 11.58
N GLY A 35 7.05 -25.79 11.46
CA GLY A 35 5.99 -26.61 10.88
C GLY A 35 6.01 -26.71 9.35
N ARG A 36 6.91 -25.97 8.68
CA ARG A 36 6.96 -25.85 7.21
C ARG A 36 5.59 -25.56 6.59
N LEU A 37 4.83 -24.70 7.25
CA LEU A 37 3.43 -24.46 6.91
C LEU A 37 3.33 -23.72 5.58
N SER A 38 2.41 -24.19 4.74
CA SER A 38 2.07 -23.59 3.45
C SER A 38 1.29 -22.29 3.60
N VAL A 39 0.99 -21.62 2.49
CA VAL A 39 0.14 -20.43 2.48
C VAL A 39 -1.30 -20.82 2.84
N GLU A 40 -1.75 -21.98 2.40
CA GLU A 40 -3.06 -22.55 2.67
C GLU A 40 -3.22 -22.90 4.16
N ASP A 41 -2.17 -23.39 4.80
CA ASP A 41 -2.16 -23.57 6.26
C ASP A 41 -2.31 -22.25 6.99
N LEU A 42 -1.64 -21.18 6.54
CA LEU A 42 -1.80 -19.85 7.12
C LEU A 42 -3.25 -19.37 6.98
N ILE A 43 -3.87 -19.54 5.81
CA ILE A 43 -5.27 -19.20 5.56
C ILE A 43 -6.18 -19.94 6.56
N ARG A 44 -6.02 -21.26 6.68
CA ARG A 44 -6.80 -22.09 7.61
C ARG A 44 -6.62 -21.67 9.07
N MET A 45 -5.41 -21.27 9.46
CA MET A 45 -5.10 -20.84 10.82
C MET A 45 -5.58 -19.42 11.15
N THR A 46 -5.83 -18.59 10.14
CA THR A 46 -6.23 -17.19 10.34
C THR A 46 -7.52 -16.83 9.59
N PRO A 47 -8.65 -17.51 9.85
CA PRO A 47 -9.90 -17.26 9.13
C PRO A 47 -10.42 -15.83 9.34
N HIS A 48 -10.14 -15.24 10.50
CA HIS A 48 -10.46 -13.84 10.82
C HIS A 48 -9.69 -12.81 9.99
N ARG A 49 -8.68 -13.22 9.21
CA ARG A 49 -7.90 -12.33 8.31
C ARG A 49 -8.38 -12.37 6.86
N GLN A 50 -9.52 -13.02 6.60
CA GLN A 50 -10.20 -12.95 5.30
C GLN A 50 -10.66 -11.53 5.00
N ASN A 51 -10.61 -11.15 3.72
CA ASN A 51 -11.10 -9.84 3.24
C ASN A 51 -10.57 -8.66 4.07
N LEU A 52 -9.27 -8.69 4.39
CA LEU A 52 -8.69 -7.80 5.38
C LEU A 52 -8.77 -6.33 4.97
N GLN A 53 -8.60 -6.00 3.70
CA GLN A 53 -8.71 -4.61 3.22
C GLN A 53 -10.14 -4.12 3.35
N CYS A 54 -11.12 -4.92 2.92
CA CYS A 54 -12.55 -4.63 3.05
C CYS A 54 -12.95 -4.38 4.51
N ARG A 55 -12.49 -5.25 5.42
CA ARG A 55 -12.69 -5.08 6.87
C ARG A 55 -12.14 -3.77 7.42
N PHE A 56 -10.94 -3.37 7.02
CA PHE A 56 -10.35 -2.12 7.51
C PHE A 56 -11.04 -0.89 6.91
N ILE A 57 -11.33 -0.92 5.61
CA ILE A 57 -11.94 0.22 4.92
C ILE A 57 -13.40 0.43 5.35
N SER A 58 -14.15 -0.65 5.64
CA SER A 58 -15.51 -0.56 6.20
C SER A 58 -15.54 -0.14 7.67
N GLY A 59 -14.43 -0.27 8.41
CA GLY A 59 -14.31 0.11 9.82
C GLY A 59 -14.63 -1.00 10.82
N ILE A 60 -15.03 -2.20 10.39
CA ILE A 60 -15.30 -3.32 11.32
C ILE A 60 -14.03 -3.97 11.88
N GLY A 61 -12.89 -3.77 11.22
CA GLY A 61 -11.59 -4.29 11.65
C GLY A 61 -11.54 -5.83 11.68
N ALA A 62 -10.77 -6.38 12.62
CA ALA A 62 -10.58 -7.84 12.71
C ALA A 62 -11.79 -8.60 13.30
N GLY A 63 -12.80 -7.87 13.80
CA GLY A 63 -14.03 -8.44 14.37
C GLY A 63 -15.19 -8.45 13.37
N GLY A 64 -16.26 -9.17 13.70
CA GLY A 64 -17.51 -9.16 12.94
C GLY A 64 -17.51 -10.02 11.67
N ILE A 65 -18.72 -10.23 11.14
CA ILE A 65 -18.96 -10.92 9.87
C ILE A 65 -18.56 -9.96 8.73
N CYS A 66 -17.84 -10.47 7.73
CA CYS A 66 -17.48 -9.70 6.55
C CYS A 66 -18.20 -10.31 5.35
N ASP A 67 -19.34 -9.71 5.03
CA ASP A 67 -20.25 -10.07 3.96
C ASP A 67 -20.36 -8.93 2.91
N GLU A 68 -21.27 -9.08 1.98
CA GLU A 68 -21.53 -8.11 0.90
C GLU A 68 -21.92 -6.73 1.44
N ARG A 69 -22.62 -6.64 2.58
CA ARG A 69 -22.97 -5.34 3.19
C ARG A 69 -21.72 -4.60 3.65
N VAL A 70 -20.75 -5.32 4.19
CA VAL A 70 -19.45 -4.76 4.59
C VAL A 70 -18.69 -4.26 3.37
N LEU A 71 -18.78 -4.96 2.23
CA LEU A 71 -18.20 -4.51 0.97
C LEU A 71 -18.81 -3.20 0.49
N ASP A 72 -20.14 -3.06 0.55
CA ASP A 72 -20.83 -1.84 0.14
C ASP A 72 -20.42 -0.65 1.02
N VAL A 73 -20.34 -0.84 2.34
CA VAL A 73 -19.82 0.18 3.27
C VAL A 73 -18.37 0.52 2.94
N ALA A 74 -17.53 -0.47 2.61
CA ALA A 74 -16.15 -0.20 2.23
C ALA A 74 -16.06 0.64 0.95
N LYS A 75 -16.87 0.33 -0.08
CA LYS A 75 -16.93 1.11 -1.33
C LYS A 75 -17.42 2.54 -1.07
N GLU A 76 -18.45 2.71 -0.24
CA GLU A 76 -18.94 4.04 0.15
C GLU A 76 -17.86 4.83 0.90
N ASN A 77 -17.13 4.20 1.82
CA ASN A 77 -16.05 4.87 2.53
C ASN A 77 -14.95 5.32 1.56
N LEU A 78 -14.55 4.49 0.59
CA LEU A 78 -13.56 4.86 -0.43
C LEU A 78 -13.97 6.09 -1.25
N THR A 79 -15.27 6.26 -1.53
CA THR A 79 -15.74 7.40 -2.33
C THR A 79 -15.94 8.66 -1.49
N ARG A 80 -16.44 8.54 -0.26
CA ARG A 80 -16.86 9.69 0.55
C ARG A 80 -15.79 10.21 1.51
N SER A 81 -14.97 9.32 2.04
CA SER A 81 -14.08 9.64 3.18
C SER A 81 -12.61 9.78 2.78
N PHE A 82 -12.19 9.09 1.72
CA PHE A 82 -10.82 9.10 1.25
C PHE A 82 -10.61 10.10 0.11
N ARG A 83 -9.71 11.05 0.32
CA ARG A 83 -9.30 11.99 -0.73
C ARG A 83 -8.41 11.34 -1.77
N VAL A 84 -7.58 10.39 -1.33
CA VAL A 84 -6.70 9.60 -2.17
C VAL A 84 -6.83 8.13 -1.81
N VAL A 85 -7.19 7.33 -2.81
CA VAL A 85 -7.14 5.87 -2.79
C VAL A 85 -6.03 5.46 -3.74
N GLY A 86 -4.85 5.15 -3.22
CA GLY A 86 -3.69 4.74 -4.01
C GLY A 86 -3.52 3.23 -4.12
N LEU A 87 -2.66 2.80 -5.04
CA LEU A 87 -2.33 1.40 -5.28
C LEU A 87 -0.84 1.15 -5.04
N CYS A 88 -0.52 0.10 -4.28
CA CYS A 88 0.86 -0.27 -3.96
C CYS A 88 1.69 -0.61 -5.21
N GLU A 89 1.05 -1.18 -6.23
CA GLU A 89 1.66 -1.52 -7.51
C GLU A 89 2.02 -0.28 -8.34
N ARG A 90 1.30 0.83 -8.13
CA ARG A 90 1.45 2.13 -8.82
C ARG A 90 1.79 3.22 -7.79
N PHE A 91 2.83 2.93 -6.99
CA PHE A 91 3.18 3.75 -5.83
C PHE A 91 3.62 5.16 -6.22
N GLN A 92 4.35 5.33 -7.33
CA GLN A 92 4.83 6.63 -7.78
C GLN A 92 3.65 7.54 -8.11
N GLU A 93 2.70 7.05 -8.90
CA GLU A 93 1.51 7.82 -9.25
C GLU A 93 0.63 8.07 -8.02
N SER A 94 0.53 7.09 -7.11
CA SER A 94 -0.17 7.28 -5.83
C SER A 94 0.46 8.38 -4.98
N LEU A 95 1.79 8.44 -4.91
CA LEU A 95 2.52 9.48 -4.19
C LEU A 95 2.27 10.86 -4.81
N LEU A 96 2.32 10.96 -6.14
CA LEU A 96 2.03 12.21 -6.85
C LEU A 96 0.59 12.68 -6.64
N LEU A 97 -0.38 11.77 -6.62
CA LEU A 97 -1.77 12.11 -6.28
C LEU A 97 -1.91 12.65 -4.84
N MET A 98 -1.16 12.10 -3.88
CA MET A 98 -1.12 12.63 -2.52
C MET A 98 -0.49 14.03 -2.50
N MET A 99 0.64 14.22 -3.19
CA MET A 99 1.30 15.51 -3.30
C MET A 99 0.37 16.57 -3.88
N ALA A 100 -0.30 16.27 -4.99
CA ALA A 100 -1.27 17.15 -5.62
C ALA A 100 -2.48 17.45 -4.73
N SER A 101 -2.99 16.43 -4.01
CA SER A 101 -4.20 16.57 -3.19
C SER A 101 -3.99 17.36 -1.91
N PHE A 102 -2.77 17.38 -1.37
CA PHE A 102 -2.45 18.00 -0.09
C PHE A 102 -1.39 19.11 -0.18
N GLY A 103 -0.91 19.45 -1.39
CA GLY A 103 0.15 20.43 -1.60
C GLY A 103 1.49 20.02 -0.99
N TRP A 104 1.78 18.72 -0.91
CA TRP A 104 3.03 18.25 -0.31
C TRP A 104 4.20 18.37 -1.29
N GLU A 105 5.31 18.91 -0.81
CA GLU A 105 6.60 18.86 -1.49
C GLU A 105 7.40 17.67 -0.95
N VAL A 106 7.64 16.66 -1.79
CA VAL A 106 8.44 15.48 -1.44
C VAL A 106 9.75 15.55 -2.23
N PRO A 107 10.88 15.93 -1.60
CA PRO A 107 12.13 16.20 -2.33
C PRO A 107 12.74 14.93 -2.93
N PHE A 108 12.54 13.77 -2.29
CA PHE A 108 12.90 12.46 -2.81
C PHE A 108 12.12 11.36 -2.10
N TYR A 109 12.01 10.19 -2.72
CA TYR A 109 11.56 8.97 -2.07
C TYR A 109 12.42 7.78 -2.51
N GLU A 110 12.42 6.72 -1.70
CA GLU A 110 13.15 5.48 -2.01
C GLU A 110 12.26 4.27 -1.73
N ASN A 111 12.20 3.35 -2.70
CA ASN A 111 11.51 2.09 -2.50
C ASN A 111 12.29 1.20 -1.52
N ARG A 112 11.78 1.06 -0.30
CA ARG A 112 12.30 0.15 0.71
C ARG A 112 11.43 -1.10 0.80
N LYS A 113 12.03 -2.24 1.16
CA LYS A 113 11.35 -3.54 1.34
C LYS A 113 10.69 -4.10 0.06
N VAL A 114 11.25 -3.77 -1.11
CA VAL A 114 10.85 -4.39 -2.39
C VAL A 114 11.32 -5.85 -2.40
N ALA A 115 10.40 -6.79 -2.62
CA ALA A 115 10.76 -8.18 -2.80
C ALA A 115 11.51 -8.35 -4.12
N LYS A 116 12.80 -8.73 -4.06
CA LYS A 116 13.65 -8.97 -5.26
C LYS A 116 13.22 -10.22 -6.04
N ILE A 117 12.65 -11.20 -5.35
CA ILE A 117 12.20 -12.47 -5.92
C ILE A 117 10.78 -12.69 -5.43
N ARG A 118 9.85 -12.91 -6.36
CA ARG A 118 8.51 -13.42 -6.09
C ARG A 118 8.55 -14.92 -6.38
N PRO A 119 8.45 -15.80 -5.38
CA PRO A 119 8.43 -17.22 -5.66
C PRO A 119 7.22 -17.54 -6.53
N SER A 120 7.40 -18.49 -7.46
CA SER A 120 6.28 -19.06 -8.19
C SER A 120 5.37 -19.76 -7.19
N VAL A 121 4.07 -19.46 -7.27
CA VAL A 121 3.04 -20.02 -6.41
C VAL A 121 2.15 -20.89 -7.28
N GLN A 122 1.84 -22.10 -6.81
CA GLN A 122 1.02 -23.04 -7.57
C GLN A 122 -0.39 -22.44 -7.83
N PRO A 123 -1.00 -22.68 -9.00
CA PRO A 123 -2.33 -22.14 -9.31
C PRO A 123 -3.39 -22.43 -8.25
N GLY A 124 -3.42 -23.66 -7.71
CA GLY A 124 -4.38 -24.03 -6.67
C GLY A 124 -4.26 -23.20 -5.37
N VAL A 125 -3.04 -22.78 -5.02
CA VAL A 125 -2.81 -21.87 -3.89
C VAL A 125 -3.39 -20.49 -4.19
N ILE A 126 -3.22 -20.00 -5.43
CA ILE A 126 -3.74 -18.71 -5.87
C ILE A 126 -5.26 -18.70 -5.76
N ASP A 127 -5.93 -19.76 -6.19
CA ASP A 127 -7.39 -19.86 -6.12
C ASP A 127 -7.89 -19.92 -4.67
N ALA A 128 -7.19 -20.65 -3.79
CA ALA A 128 -7.50 -20.64 -2.36
C ALA A 128 -7.35 -19.24 -1.74
N ILE A 129 -6.33 -18.47 -2.14
CA ILE A 129 -6.15 -17.09 -1.70
C ILE A 129 -7.29 -16.20 -2.23
N ARG A 130 -7.67 -16.35 -3.50
CA ARG A 130 -8.75 -15.58 -4.12
C ARG A 130 -10.07 -15.81 -3.41
N GLU A 131 -10.42 -17.07 -3.16
CA GLU A 131 -11.64 -17.43 -2.43
C GLU A 131 -11.65 -16.81 -1.03
N HIS A 132 -10.55 -16.93 -0.30
CA HIS A 132 -10.39 -16.34 1.03
C HIS A 132 -10.42 -14.79 1.03
N ASN A 133 -10.25 -14.15 -0.12
CA ASN A 133 -10.21 -12.69 -0.27
C ASN A 133 -11.19 -12.19 -1.35
N ARG A 134 -12.31 -12.90 -1.57
CA ARG A 134 -13.27 -12.59 -2.65
C ARG A 134 -13.77 -11.14 -2.60
N LEU A 135 -14.13 -10.63 -1.42
CA LEU A 135 -14.61 -9.26 -1.28
C LEU A 135 -13.47 -8.24 -1.41
N ASP A 136 -12.26 -8.60 -0.98
CA ASP A 136 -11.06 -7.80 -1.21
C ASP A 136 -10.74 -7.65 -2.71
N LEU A 137 -10.97 -8.69 -3.53
CA LEU A 137 -10.80 -8.63 -4.98
C LEU A 137 -11.78 -7.64 -5.61
N GLU A 138 -13.06 -7.72 -5.23
CA GLU A 138 -14.07 -6.82 -5.75
C GLU A 138 -13.82 -5.37 -5.30
N LEU A 139 -13.45 -5.17 -4.03
CA LEU A 139 -13.07 -3.85 -3.52
C LEU A 139 -11.84 -3.29 -4.26
N TYR A 140 -10.85 -4.13 -4.55
CA TYR A 140 -9.64 -3.71 -5.24
C TYR A 140 -9.93 -3.28 -6.69
N GLU A 141 -10.79 -4.01 -7.42
CA GLU A 141 -11.23 -3.59 -8.75
C GLU A 141 -12.04 -2.28 -8.72
N PHE A 142 -12.86 -2.08 -7.69
CA PHE A 142 -13.54 -0.80 -7.48
C PHE A 142 -12.54 0.34 -7.22
N ALA A 143 -11.57 0.11 -6.33
CA ALA A 143 -10.54 1.09 -6.01
C ALA A 143 -9.65 1.43 -7.21
N LYS A 144 -9.34 0.46 -8.08
CA LYS A 144 -8.64 0.72 -9.36
C LYS A 144 -9.40 1.72 -10.23
N LYS A 145 -10.72 1.60 -10.34
CA LYS A 145 -11.53 2.56 -11.11
C LYS A 145 -11.42 3.97 -10.54
N LEU A 146 -11.57 4.12 -9.21
CA LEU A 146 -11.41 5.41 -8.53
C LEU A 146 -10.00 5.99 -8.74
N PHE A 147 -8.98 5.14 -8.68
CA PHE A 147 -7.60 5.53 -8.89
C PHE A 147 -7.37 6.03 -10.33
N GLU A 148 -7.80 5.29 -11.35
CA GLU A 148 -7.68 5.74 -12.75
C GLU A 148 -8.45 7.03 -13.03
N GLU A 149 -9.63 7.20 -12.44
CA GLU A 149 -10.39 8.45 -12.55
C GLU A 149 -9.63 9.63 -11.94
N ASN A 150 -9.00 9.44 -10.78
CA ASN A 150 -8.19 10.47 -10.13
C ASN A 150 -6.93 10.79 -10.93
N LEU A 151 -6.30 9.78 -11.55
CA LEU A 151 -5.18 10.00 -12.46
C LEU A 151 -5.58 10.84 -13.67
N ARG A 152 -6.71 10.54 -14.31
CA ARG A 152 -7.20 11.33 -15.46
C ARG A 152 -7.47 12.78 -15.07
N LYS A 153 -8.05 13.02 -13.90
CA LYS A 153 -8.30 14.37 -13.38
C LYS A 153 -7.02 15.17 -13.12
N ASN A 154 -5.90 14.49 -12.87
CA ASN A 154 -4.61 15.10 -12.55
C ASN A 154 -3.53 14.78 -13.61
N ALA A 155 -3.93 14.49 -14.86
CA ALA A 155 -3.04 13.88 -15.85
C ALA A 155 -1.74 14.66 -16.07
N ASP A 156 -1.81 15.98 -16.18
CA ASP A 156 -0.63 16.84 -16.36
C ASP A 156 0.31 16.78 -15.16
N VAL A 157 -0.24 16.93 -13.94
CA VAL A 157 0.53 16.87 -12.70
C VAL A 157 1.23 15.53 -12.54
N ILE A 158 0.55 14.43 -12.90
CA ILE A 158 1.14 13.09 -12.85
C ILE A 158 2.24 12.93 -13.89
N ARG A 159 2.01 13.34 -15.14
CA ARG A 159 3.01 13.26 -16.21
C ARG A 159 4.28 14.02 -15.82
N ASP A 160 4.13 15.28 -15.41
CA ASP A 160 5.26 16.16 -15.12
C ASP A 160 5.99 15.70 -13.84
N GLY A 161 5.23 15.27 -12.83
CA GLY A 161 5.77 14.67 -11.61
C GLY A 161 6.55 13.38 -11.85
N LEU A 162 6.08 12.49 -12.73
CA LEU A 162 6.80 11.27 -13.08
C LEU A 162 8.12 11.58 -13.80
N ALA A 163 8.11 12.53 -14.74
CA ALA A 163 9.33 12.97 -15.43
C ALA A 163 10.35 13.54 -14.43
N ALA A 164 9.90 14.38 -13.48
CA ALA A 164 10.76 14.92 -12.43
C ALA A 164 11.34 13.82 -11.52
N LEU A 165 10.52 12.85 -11.09
CA LEU A 165 10.99 11.74 -10.25
C LEU A 165 12.01 10.84 -10.96
N GLN A 166 11.95 10.71 -12.27
CA GLN A 166 12.93 9.96 -13.07
C GLN A 166 14.24 10.73 -13.28
N ALA A 167 14.16 12.07 -13.38
CA ALA A 167 15.32 12.94 -13.57
C ALA A 167 16.12 13.17 -12.27
N THR A 168 15.48 13.09 -11.10
CA THR A 168 16.15 13.32 -9.81
C THR A 168 17.19 12.22 -9.50
N PRO A 169 18.49 12.57 -9.39
CA PRO A 169 19.51 11.59 -9.05
C PRO A 169 19.27 10.99 -7.66
N LYS A 170 19.39 9.67 -7.53
CA LYS A 170 19.30 9.01 -6.21
C LYS A 170 20.44 9.51 -5.33
N PRO A 171 20.17 10.07 -4.13
CA PRO A 171 21.23 10.54 -3.26
C PRO A 171 22.17 9.38 -2.88
N ALA A 172 23.47 9.57 -3.12
CA ALA A 172 24.50 8.53 -2.99
C ALA A 172 24.68 8.00 -1.55
N SER A 173 24.17 8.71 -0.53
CA SER A 173 24.16 8.19 0.85
C SER A 173 23.03 8.79 1.70
N PHE A 174 22.10 7.93 2.12
CA PHE A 174 21.01 8.26 3.04
C PHE A 174 21.52 8.54 4.47
N ASN A 175 22.69 8.00 4.85
CA ASN A 175 23.19 8.05 6.22
C ASN A 175 23.57 9.45 6.73
N LYS A 176 23.83 10.42 5.84
CA LYS A 176 24.13 11.81 6.24
C LYS A 176 22.89 12.69 6.37
N PHE A 177 21.86 12.48 5.54
CA PHE A 177 20.69 13.37 5.49
C PHE A 177 19.78 13.25 6.75
N CYS A 178 19.58 12.03 7.26
CA CYS A 178 18.75 11.81 8.45
C CYS A 178 19.47 12.02 9.79
N ARG A 179 20.78 12.34 9.80
CA ARG A 179 21.55 12.56 11.04
C ARG A 179 21.81 14.02 11.37
N SER A 180 21.68 14.95 10.43
CA SER A 180 21.75 16.37 10.74
C SER A 180 20.34 16.94 10.85
N THR A 181 19.97 17.38 12.06
CA THR A 181 18.84 18.29 12.30
C THR A 181 18.88 19.54 11.40
N GLU A 182 20.03 19.84 10.79
CA GLU A 182 20.23 20.94 9.84
C GLU A 182 19.71 20.66 8.41
N GLY A 183 19.58 19.40 7.99
CA GLY A 183 19.20 19.04 6.62
C GLY A 183 17.70 19.25 6.32
N ALA A 184 16.85 19.01 7.32
CA ALA A 184 15.42 19.31 7.25
C ALA A 184 15.13 20.81 7.37
N GLY A 185 15.94 21.54 8.15
CA GLY A 185 15.77 22.98 8.36
C GLY A 185 16.18 23.83 7.16
N ARG A 186 17.29 23.51 6.48
CA ARG A 186 17.79 24.32 5.35
C ARG A 186 16.91 24.29 4.11
N PHE A 187 16.17 23.19 3.86
CA PHE A 187 15.24 23.12 2.73
C PHE A 187 13.98 23.98 2.96
N LEU A 188 13.56 24.14 4.22
CA LEU A 188 12.43 25.01 4.58
C LEU A 188 12.82 26.50 4.60
N LEU A 189 14.10 26.83 4.86
CA LEU A 189 14.54 28.22 4.99
C LEU A 189 14.89 28.91 3.66
N SER A 190 15.25 28.18 2.60
CA SER A 190 15.66 28.82 1.34
C SER A 190 14.50 29.35 0.46
N LYS A 191 13.23 29.05 0.80
CA LYS A 191 12.05 29.62 0.10
C LYS A 191 11.39 30.78 0.83
N VAL A 192 11.74 31.06 2.09
CA VAL A 192 11.21 32.22 2.84
C VAL A 192 12.02 33.50 2.54
N ALA A 193 13.22 33.39 1.96
CA ALA A 193 14.08 34.54 1.65
C ALA A 193 14.01 35.03 0.18
N SER A 194 13.12 34.48 -0.66
CA SER A 194 12.86 34.98 -2.03
C SER A 194 11.42 35.48 -2.23
N ALA A 195 10.67 35.61 -1.14
CA ALA A 195 9.33 36.19 -1.11
C ALA A 195 9.19 37.28 -0.01
N LEU A 196 10.32 37.91 0.32
CA LEU A 196 10.44 39.25 0.92
C LEU A 196 11.32 40.08 -0.02
#